data_AF-V5DKA7-F1
#
_entry.id   AF-V5DKA7-F1
#
_cell.length_a   1.000
_cell.length_b   1.000
_cell.length_c   1.000
_cell.angle_alpha   90.00
_cell.angle_beta   90.00
_cell.angle_gamma   90.00
#
_symmetry.space_group_name_H-M   'P 1'
#
loop_
_entity.id
_entity.type
_entity.pdbx_description
1 polymer ?
#
loop_
_entity_poly.entity_id
_entity_poly.type
_entity_poly.pdbx_seq_one_letter_code
_entity_poly.pdbx_strand_id
1 'polypeptide(L)'
;MAQRWKGYAERKKRHVAVRNYSCYLFPAPEKDEGDRTVTLSSETAVFLLKNAMDLNRWVTEGLFFVSFDEYAKAQQGALCIPFAADRLIEQRGRVAALYRWINALPPAELRGQLSAELKNILSFLKQAEVGDSLELNIPFMKAPWFAEFENHMRVLGLHFSRRTITRVPSSGDEGVPIEKDPRYFGTRLLETLVTATRCWKKILVIHNGLSDLAFLCAAMHQPPPETLGEFKRTIREMFPFFLTRGR
;
A
#
# COMPACT_ATOMS: atom_id res chain seq x y z
N MET A 1 -1.02 -49.85 -3.85
CA MET A 1 -0.29 -48.56 -3.65
C MET A 1 -0.44 -47.93 -2.26
N ALA A 2 -1.30 -48.41 -1.35
CA ALA A 2 -1.56 -47.78 -0.04
C ALA A 2 -0.58 -48.10 1.10
N GLN A 3 0.39 -49.02 0.90
CA GLN A 3 1.32 -49.45 1.97
C GLN A 3 2.53 -48.52 2.17
N ARG A 4 2.84 -47.64 1.20
CA ARG A 4 4.07 -46.83 1.21
C ARG A 4 4.05 -45.65 2.21
N TRP A 5 2.89 -45.35 2.79
CA TRP A 5 2.67 -44.19 3.66
C TRP A 5 2.44 -44.55 5.14
N LYS A 6 2.28 -45.84 5.47
CA LYS A 6 2.03 -46.27 6.86
C LYS A 6 3.19 -45.94 7.81
N GLY A 7 4.43 -45.98 7.34
CA GLY A 7 5.62 -45.67 8.16
C GLY A 7 5.88 -44.17 8.41
N TYR A 8 5.18 -43.26 7.72
CA TYR A 8 5.36 -41.81 7.91
C TYR A 8 4.50 -41.24 9.05
N ALA A 9 3.38 -41.89 9.37
CA ALA A 9 2.46 -41.45 10.42
C ALA A 9 3.00 -41.69 11.84
N GLU A 10 3.90 -42.67 12.03
CA GLU A 10 4.49 -43.01 13.33
C GLU A 10 5.71 -42.14 13.70
N ARG A 11 6.31 -41.44 12.73
CA ARG A 11 7.45 -40.55 12.99
C ARG A 11 6.97 -39.17 13.47
N LYS A 12 6.90 -38.99 14.80
CA LYS A 12 6.72 -37.71 15.54
C LYS A 12 5.61 -36.83 14.94
N LYS A 13 4.42 -36.76 15.55
CA LYS A 13 3.32 -35.85 15.20
C LYS A 13 3.84 -34.50 14.67
N ARG A 14 4.01 -34.40 13.34
CA ARG A 14 4.36 -33.15 12.67
C ARG A 14 3.05 -32.41 12.56
N HIS A 15 2.76 -31.60 13.56
CA HIS A 15 1.59 -30.75 13.52
C HIS A 15 1.79 -29.74 12.39
N VAL A 16 0.97 -29.84 11.34
CA VAL A 16 0.89 -28.81 10.32
C VAL A 16 0.00 -27.71 10.89
N ALA A 17 0.58 -26.55 11.15
CA ALA A 17 -0.19 -25.36 11.51
C ALA A 17 -0.86 -24.81 10.25
N VAL A 18 -2.18 -24.79 10.23
CA VAL A 18 -2.98 -24.29 9.10
C VAL A 18 -3.63 -22.97 9.51
N ARG A 19 -3.55 -21.97 8.63
CA ARG A 19 -4.32 -20.72 8.74
C ARG A 19 -5.14 -20.56 7.47
N ASN A 20 -6.45 -20.41 7.64
CA ASN A 20 -7.38 -20.24 6.54
C ASN A 20 -7.74 -18.77 6.43
N TYR A 21 -7.80 -18.26 5.21
CA TYR A 21 -8.25 -16.91 4.90
C TYR A 21 -9.31 -17.00 3.80
N SER A 22 -10.35 -16.18 3.92
CA SER A 22 -11.39 -16.01 2.91
C SER A 22 -11.42 -14.53 2.55
N CYS A 23 -11.07 -14.22 1.31
CA CYS A 23 -10.99 -12.85 0.83
C CYS A 23 -12.03 -12.64 -0.27
N TYR A 24 -12.91 -11.66 -0.08
CA TYR A 24 -13.79 -11.18 -1.14
C TYR A 24 -12.99 -10.23 -2.03
N LEU A 25 -12.91 -10.52 -3.33
CA LEU A 25 -12.28 -9.64 -4.31
C LEU A 25 -13.37 -9.00 -5.17
N PHE A 26 -13.24 -7.70 -5.42
CA PHE A 26 -14.15 -6.96 -6.28
C PHE A 26 -13.36 -6.03 -7.21
N PRO A 27 -13.69 -5.91 -8.50
CA PRO A 27 -12.95 -5.02 -9.39
C PRO A 27 -13.10 -3.56 -8.93
N ALA A 28 -11.99 -2.83 -8.87
CA ALA A 28 -12.04 -1.41 -8.55
C ALA A 28 -12.82 -0.65 -9.64
N PRO A 29 -13.63 0.37 -9.29
CA PRO A 29 -14.21 1.26 -10.29
C PRO A 29 -13.09 2.00 -11.02
N GLU A 30 -13.21 2.21 -12.33
CA GLU A 30 -12.24 2.98 -13.10
C GLU A 30 -12.34 4.48 -12.75
N LYS A 31 -11.23 5.21 -12.91
CA LYS A 31 -11.16 6.62 -12.50
C LYS A 31 -11.86 7.54 -13.49
N ASP A 32 -11.83 7.20 -14.78
CA ASP A 32 -12.25 8.11 -15.86
C ASP A 32 -13.02 7.43 -17.02
N GLU A 33 -13.09 6.10 -17.12
CA GLU A 33 -13.80 5.39 -18.20
C GLU A 33 -14.62 4.20 -17.67
N GLY A 34 -15.94 4.36 -17.59
CA GLY A 34 -16.89 3.25 -17.48
C GLY A 34 -16.85 2.37 -16.21
N ASP A 35 -18.03 1.94 -15.75
CA ASP A 35 -18.09 0.90 -14.73
C ASP A 35 -17.60 -0.44 -15.28
N ARG A 36 -16.73 -1.11 -14.54
CA ARG A 36 -16.33 -2.48 -14.88
C ARG A 36 -17.53 -3.40 -14.82
N THR A 37 -17.82 -4.05 -15.95
CA THR A 37 -18.95 -4.97 -16.04
C THR A 37 -18.59 -6.32 -15.44
N VAL A 38 -19.27 -6.70 -14.37
CA VAL A 38 -19.21 -8.04 -13.79
C VAL A 38 -20.42 -8.84 -14.23
N THR A 39 -20.19 -9.99 -14.86
CA THR A 39 -21.27 -10.90 -15.25
C THR A 39 -21.41 -12.01 -14.20
N LEU A 40 -22.63 -12.22 -13.71
CA LEU A 40 -22.95 -13.26 -12.74
C LEU A 40 -24.00 -14.21 -13.32
N SER A 41 -23.68 -15.50 -13.38
CA SER A 41 -24.67 -16.54 -13.72
C SER A 41 -25.68 -16.70 -12.59
N SER A 42 -26.97 -16.72 -12.93
CA SER A 42 -28.07 -16.89 -11.98
C SER A 42 -28.00 -18.21 -11.22
N GLU A 43 -27.65 -19.30 -11.91
CA GLU A 43 -27.47 -20.62 -11.30
C GLU A 43 -26.32 -20.62 -10.29
N THR A 44 -25.20 -19.99 -10.64
CA THR A 44 -24.04 -19.83 -9.75
C THR A 44 -24.41 -18.97 -8.54
N ALA A 45 -25.14 -17.88 -8.73
CA ALA A 45 -25.58 -17.01 -7.64
C ALA A 45 -26.46 -17.77 -6.63
N VAL A 46 -27.44 -18.54 -7.13
CA VAL A 46 -28.31 -19.36 -6.27
C VAL A 46 -27.50 -20.44 -5.54
N PHE A 47 -26.55 -21.09 -6.21
CA PHE A 47 -25.67 -22.07 -5.58
C PHE A 47 -24.83 -21.44 -4.47
N LEU A 48 -24.21 -20.29 -4.70
CA LEU A 48 -23.37 -19.59 -3.72
C LEU A 48 -24.18 -19.13 -2.50
N LEU A 49 -25.38 -18.57 -2.72
CA LEU A 49 -26.29 -18.18 -1.63
C LEU A 49 -26.69 -19.39 -0.77
N LYS A 50 -26.97 -20.54 -1.38
CA LYS A 50 -27.26 -21.79 -0.65
C LYS A 50 -26.08 -22.29 0.18
N ASN A 51 -24.85 -21.91 -0.17
CA ASN A 51 -23.62 -22.29 0.52
C ASN A 51 -23.06 -21.15 1.39
N ALA A 52 -23.94 -20.28 1.90
CA ALA A 52 -23.61 -19.21 2.85
C ALA A 52 -22.63 -18.13 2.33
N MET A 53 -22.57 -17.92 1.01
CA MET A 53 -21.87 -16.75 0.47
C MET A 53 -22.71 -15.49 0.71
N ASP A 54 -22.06 -14.47 1.26
CA ASP A 54 -22.66 -13.14 1.46
C ASP A 54 -22.35 -12.24 0.25
N LEU A 55 -23.32 -12.15 -0.68
CA LEU A 55 -23.19 -11.33 -1.89
C LEU A 55 -23.19 -9.83 -1.56
N ASN A 56 -23.87 -9.40 -0.49
CA ASN A 56 -23.86 -7.99 -0.08
C ASN A 56 -22.48 -7.60 0.40
N ARG A 57 -21.88 -8.45 1.24
CA ARG A 57 -20.51 -8.27 1.71
C ARG A 57 -19.50 -8.31 0.56
N TRP A 58 -19.69 -9.19 -0.41
CA TRP A 58 -18.83 -9.26 -1.59
C TRP A 58 -18.80 -7.93 -2.38
N VAL A 59 -19.97 -7.29 -2.57
CA VAL A 59 -20.07 -6.02 -3.31
C VAL A 59 -19.64 -4.81 -2.47
N THR A 60 -19.96 -4.78 -1.18
CA THR A 60 -19.75 -3.60 -0.31
C THR A 60 -18.39 -3.58 0.39
N GLU A 61 -17.90 -4.74 0.83
CA GLU A 61 -16.65 -4.89 1.58
C GLU A 61 -15.57 -5.63 0.78
N GLY A 62 -15.83 -5.91 -0.50
CA GLY A 62 -14.87 -6.55 -1.39
C GLY A 62 -13.56 -5.77 -1.45
N LEU A 63 -12.45 -6.50 -1.34
CA LEU A 63 -11.13 -5.92 -1.53
C LEU A 63 -10.97 -5.55 -3.00
N PHE A 64 -10.85 -4.25 -3.26
CA PHE A 64 -10.73 -3.75 -4.61
C PHE A 64 -9.41 -4.17 -5.27
N PHE A 65 -9.49 -4.58 -6.53
CA PHE A 65 -8.32 -4.89 -7.35
C PHE A 65 -8.37 -4.22 -8.73
N VAL A 66 -7.18 -3.86 -9.19
CA VAL A 66 -6.82 -3.45 -10.56
C VAL A 66 -5.75 -4.39 -11.11
N SER A 67 -5.50 -4.34 -12.43
CA SER A 67 -4.41 -5.08 -13.05
C SER A 67 -3.03 -4.59 -12.55
N PHE A 68 -2.01 -5.44 -12.68
CA PHE A 68 -0.64 -5.06 -12.31
C PHE A 68 -0.10 -3.92 -13.17
N ASP A 69 -0.50 -3.81 -14.43
CA ASP A 69 -0.09 -2.70 -15.30
C ASP A 69 -0.71 -1.38 -14.84
N GLU A 70 -2.01 -1.37 -14.48
CA GLU A 70 -2.65 -0.20 -13.88
C GLU A 70 -2.03 0.18 -12.53
N TYR A 71 -1.74 -0.82 -11.70
CA TYR A 71 -1.11 -0.59 -10.41
C TYR A 71 0.31 -0.02 -10.55
N ALA A 72 1.10 -0.56 -11.48
CA ALA A 72 2.43 -0.05 -11.79
C ALA A 72 2.36 1.39 -12.34
N LYS A 73 1.40 1.70 -13.23
CA LYS A 73 1.16 3.07 -13.70
C LYS A 73 0.74 4.00 -12.56
N ALA A 74 -0.10 3.54 -11.63
CA ALA A 74 -0.49 4.32 -10.46
C ALA A 74 0.72 4.59 -9.55
N GLN A 75 1.55 3.57 -9.29
CA GLN A 75 2.79 3.71 -8.54
C GLN A 75 3.76 4.69 -9.21
N GLN A 76 3.95 4.57 -10.53
CA GLN A 76 4.77 5.49 -11.31
C GLN A 76 4.19 6.91 -11.32
N GLY A 77 2.86 7.07 -11.46
CA GLY A 77 2.18 8.36 -11.40
C GLY A 77 2.33 9.05 -10.04
N ALA A 78 2.31 8.28 -8.94
CA ALA A 78 2.64 8.80 -7.62
C ALA A 78 4.11 9.22 -7.49
N LEU A 79 5.01 8.60 -8.25
CA LEU A 79 6.42 8.98 -8.36
C LEU A 79 6.66 10.15 -9.34
N CYS A 80 5.77 10.38 -10.31
CA CYS A 80 5.92 11.32 -11.45
C CYS A 80 4.99 12.54 -11.45
N ILE A 81 4.38 12.91 -10.31
CA ILE A 81 3.75 14.23 -10.15
C ILE A 81 4.76 15.33 -10.58
N PRO A 82 4.41 16.42 -11.28
CA PRO A 82 5.38 17.45 -11.70
C PRO A 82 6.00 18.13 -10.46
N PHE A 83 7.11 17.56 -9.98
CA PHE A 83 7.51 17.59 -8.57
C PHE A 83 8.37 18.79 -8.13
N ALA A 84 8.77 19.70 -9.03
CA ALA A 84 9.78 20.72 -8.70
C ALA A 84 9.20 22.13 -8.47
N ALA A 85 8.36 22.62 -9.37
CA ALA A 85 7.85 23.99 -9.31
C ALA A 85 6.75 24.15 -8.24
N ASP A 86 5.78 23.23 -8.20
CA ASP A 86 4.69 23.27 -7.22
C ASP A 86 5.17 22.98 -5.80
N ARG A 87 6.14 22.08 -5.63
CA ARG A 87 6.76 21.80 -4.33
C ARG A 87 7.54 22.99 -3.78
N LEU A 88 8.21 23.77 -4.65
CA LEU A 88 8.88 25.01 -4.23
C LEU A 88 7.88 26.09 -3.81
N ILE A 89 6.76 26.22 -4.51
CA ILE A 89 5.68 27.17 -4.18
C ILE A 89 4.99 26.76 -2.88
N GLU A 90 4.69 25.48 -2.72
CA GLU A 90 4.01 24.93 -1.56
C GLU A 90 4.91 24.89 -0.31
N GLN A 91 6.19 24.54 -0.47
CA GLN A 91 7.18 24.61 0.59
C GLN A 91 7.41 26.07 1.02
N ARG A 92 7.43 27.03 0.09
CA ARG A 92 7.43 28.47 0.43
C ARG A 92 6.19 28.87 1.22
N GLY A 93 5.01 28.37 0.85
CA GLY A 93 3.75 28.60 1.56
C GLY A 93 3.76 28.05 3.00
N ARG A 94 4.27 26.83 3.18
CA ARG A 94 4.41 26.17 4.49
C ARG A 94 5.43 26.88 5.39
N VAL A 95 6.57 27.30 4.82
CA VAL A 95 7.57 28.12 5.53
C VAL A 95 6.98 29.48 5.92
N ALA A 96 6.20 30.12 5.05
CA ALA A 96 5.52 31.37 5.38
C ALA A 96 4.45 31.21 6.47
N ALA A 97 3.79 30.05 6.57
CA ALA A 97 2.86 29.74 7.66
C ALA A 97 3.59 29.63 9.02
N LEU A 98 4.71 28.90 9.07
CA LEU A 98 5.54 28.82 10.28
C LEU A 98 6.06 30.21 10.70
N TYR A 99 6.51 31.01 9.73
CA TYR A 99 6.98 32.38 9.98
C TYR A 99 5.88 33.27 10.56
N ARG A 100 4.65 33.19 10.01
CA ARG A 100 3.50 33.94 10.55
C ARG A 100 3.15 33.51 11.97
N TRP A 101 3.16 32.22 12.24
CA TRP A 101 2.88 31.69 13.58
C TRP A 101 3.91 32.16 14.61
N ILE A 102 5.22 32.08 14.31
CA ILE A 102 6.28 32.57 15.20
C ILE A 102 6.11 34.06 15.52
N ASN A 103 5.74 34.87 14.51
CA ASN A 103 5.55 36.31 14.69
C ASN A 103 4.29 36.68 15.49
N ALA A 104 3.30 35.78 15.54
CA ALA A 104 2.08 35.96 16.30
C ALA A 104 2.22 35.57 17.78
N LEU A 105 3.36 35.00 18.19
CA LEU A 105 3.59 34.61 19.58
C LEU A 105 3.72 35.84 20.51
N PRO A 106 3.00 35.88 21.65
CA PRO A 106 3.02 37.03 22.57
C PRO A 106 4.39 37.35 23.19
N PRO A 107 5.21 36.38 23.65
CA PRO A 107 6.49 36.69 24.30
C PRO A 107 7.57 37.10 23.29
N ALA A 108 8.18 38.28 23.47
CA ALA A 108 9.24 38.79 22.59
C ALA A 108 10.52 37.94 22.62
N GLU A 109 10.89 37.42 23.79
CA GLU A 109 12.06 36.55 23.99
C GLU A 109 11.91 35.21 23.25
N LEU A 110 10.74 34.58 23.38
CA LEU A 110 10.41 33.32 22.72
C LEU A 110 10.49 33.45 21.20
N ARG A 111 9.90 34.52 20.66
CA ARG A 111 9.93 34.85 19.23
C ARG A 111 11.34 35.10 18.73
N GLY A 112 12.17 35.81 19.50
CA GLY A 112 13.57 36.07 19.14
C GLY A 112 14.39 34.78 19.02
N GLN A 113 14.26 33.89 20.01
CA GLN A 113 14.96 32.60 20.02
C GLN A 113 14.48 31.65 18.92
N LEU A 114 13.16 31.52 18.70
CA LEU A 114 12.61 30.70 17.62
C LEU A 114 12.97 31.24 16.22
N SER A 115 13.04 32.56 16.06
CA SER A 115 13.43 33.18 14.79
C SER A 115 14.90 32.95 14.45
N ALA A 116 15.77 32.87 15.47
CA ALA A 116 17.17 32.50 15.28
C ALA A 116 17.30 31.05 14.82
N GLU A 117 16.60 30.12 15.48
CA GLU A 117 16.60 28.70 15.12
C GLU A 117 15.89 28.41 13.78
N LEU A 118 14.94 29.25 13.36
CA LEU A 118 14.29 29.12 12.06
C LEU A 118 15.29 29.19 10.91
N LYS A 119 16.35 30.01 11.03
CA LYS A 119 17.42 30.05 10.00
C LYS A 119 18.13 28.70 9.91
N ASN A 120 18.40 28.07 11.06
CA ASN A 120 19.02 26.75 11.11
C ASN A 120 18.10 25.67 10.52
N ILE A 121 16.81 25.69 10.88
CA ILE A 121 15.79 24.80 10.33
C ILE A 121 15.69 24.93 8.80
N LEU A 122 15.67 26.16 8.28
CA LEU A 122 15.57 26.41 6.84
C LEU A 122 16.84 26.03 6.08
N SER A 123 18.02 26.22 6.68
CA SER A 123 19.28 25.75 6.11
C SER A 123 19.30 24.22 6.04
N PHE A 124 18.88 23.56 7.13
CA PHE A 124 18.77 22.12 7.23
C PHE A 124 17.79 21.56 6.20
N LEU A 125 16.60 22.14 6.06
CA LEU A 125 15.59 21.71 5.08
C LEU A 125 16.08 21.75 3.61
N LYS A 126 17.04 22.61 3.29
CA LYS A 126 17.60 22.73 1.93
C LYS A 126 18.69 21.70 1.64
N GLN A 127 19.38 21.21 2.68
CA GLN A 127 20.61 20.42 2.54
C GLN A 127 20.46 18.98 3.05
N ALA A 128 19.49 18.71 3.91
CA ALA A 128 19.35 17.44 4.62
C ALA A 128 18.60 16.38 3.80
N GLU A 129 19.13 15.16 3.78
CA GLU A 129 18.49 13.97 3.25
C GLU A 129 17.59 13.30 4.30
N VAL A 130 16.70 12.40 3.87
CA VAL A 130 15.79 11.68 4.79
C VAL A 130 16.62 10.82 5.75
N GLY A 131 16.43 11.02 7.06
CA GLY A 131 17.20 10.36 8.12
C GLY A 131 18.26 11.25 8.77
N ASP A 132 18.66 12.36 8.13
CA ASP A 132 19.57 13.33 8.74
C ASP A 132 18.94 14.00 9.95
N SER A 133 19.78 14.42 10.90
CA SER A 133 19.33 15.03 12.16
C SER A 133 20.16 16.26 12.53
N LEU A 134 19.51 17.25 13.14
CA LEU A 134 20.12 18.48 13.64
C LEU A 134 19.62 18.80 15.05
N GLU A 135 20.51 19.17 15.96
CA GLU A 135 20.15 19.66 17.28
C GLU A 135 19.77 21.16 17.23
N LEU A 136 18.67 21.52 17.90
CA LEU A 136 18.15 22.88 18.00
C LEU A 136 18.03 23.29 19.48
N ASN A 137 18.34 24.56 19.76
CA ASN A 137 18.11 25.15 21.07
C ASN A 137 16.72 25.79 21.13
N ILE A 138 15.69 24.94 21.15
CA ILE A 138 14.31 25.39 21.25
C ILE A 138 13.99 25.83 22.69
N PRO A 139 13.44 27.04 22.89
CA PRO A 139 13.00 27.49 24.21
C PRO A 139 11.86 26.66 24.78
N PHE A 140 11.70 26.72 26.11
CA PHE A 140 10.55 26.10 26.77
C PHE A 140 9.25 26.76 26.29
N MET A 141 8.34 25.93 25.78
CA MET A 141 7.01 26.35 25.32
C MET A 141 5.94 25.62 26.13
N LYS A 142 4.80 26.29 26.33
CA LYS A 142 3.61 25.65 26.91
C LYS A 142 3.08 24.60 25.92
N ALA A 143 2.49 23.52 26.46
CA ALA A 143 1.97 22.39 25.68
C ALA A 143 1.16 22.76 24.41
N PRO A 144 0.21 23.71 24.42
CA PRO A 144 -0.54 24.06 23.21
C PRO A 144 0.34 24.68 22.12
N TRP A 145 1.27 25.57 22.49
CA TRP A 145 2.20 26.18 21.53
C TRP A 145 3.21 25.17 21.01
N PHE A 146 3.62 24.22 21.85
CA PHE A 146 4.49 23.13 21.42
C PHE A 146 3.80 22.18 20.43
N ALA A 147 2.53 21.86 20.64
CA ALA A 147 1.75 21.04 19.71
C ALA A 147 1.57 21.73 18.35
N GLU A 148 1.29 23.03 18.34
CA GLU A 148 1.22 23.83 17.10
C GLU A 148 2.57 23.91 16.38
N PHE A 149 3.66 24.12 17.14
CA PHE A 149 5.02 24.08 16.61
C PHE A 149 5.34 22.73 15.97
N GLU A 150 5.08 21.61 16.67
CA GLU A 150 5.33 20.27 16.16
C GLU A 150 4.51 19.99 14.89
N ASN A 151 3.26 20.47 14.83
CA ASN A 151 2.42 20.34 13.64
C ASN A 151 3.04 21.09 12.44
N HIS A 152 3.50 22.33 12.63
CA HIS A 152 4.19 23.07 11.57
C HIS A 152 5.48 22.38 11.11
N MET A 153 6.25 21.82 12.04
CA MET A 153 7.47 21.05 11.72
C MET A 153 7.15 19.77 10.95
N ARG A 154 6.10 19.04 11.34
CA ARG A 154 5.65 17.81 10.67
C ARG A 154 5.19 18.09 9.25
N VAL A 155 4.44 19.18 9.02
CA VAL A 155 4.01 19.63 7.68
C VAL A 155 5.19 19.97 6.77
N LEU A 156 6.31 20.42 7.34
CA LEU A 156 7.59 20.64 6.64
C LEU A 156 8.40 19.34 6.43
N GLY A 157 7.92 18.20 6.92
CA GLY A 157 8.60 16.91 6.88
C GLY A 157 9.76 16.83 7.86
N LEU A 158 9.58 17.40 9.04
CA LEU A 158 10.53 17.32 10.15
C LEU A 158 9.82 16.68 11.34
N HIS A 159 10.46 15.67 11.92
CA HIS A 159 10.04 15.15 13.21
C HIS A 159 10.91 15.78 14.30
N PHE A 160 10.27 16.39 15.30
CA PHE A 160 10.96 16.93 16.46
C PHE A 160 10.88 15.94 17.62
N SER A 161 12.03 15.57 18.17
CA SER A 161 12.12 14.75 19.37
C SER A 161 13.16 15.32 20.31
N ARG A 162 12.75 15.61 21.56
CA ARG A 162 13.57 16.24 22.61
C ARG A 162 14.12 17.62 22.21
N ARG A 163 15.24 17.63 21.49
CA ARG A 163 15.95 18.82 20.98
C ARG A 163 16.49 18.61 19.57
N THR A 164 16.12 17.51 18.92
CA THR A 164 16.64 17.12 17.62
C THR A 164 15.52 17.14 16.61
N ILE A 165 15.75 17.77 15.46
CA ILE A 165 14.92 17.62 14.29
C ILE A 165 15.51 16.54 13.40
N THR A 166 14.66 15.64 12.91
CA THR A 166 15.04 14.61 11.95
C THR A 166 14.25 14.82 10.67
N ARG A 167 14.91 14.74 9.52
CA ARG A 167 14.25 14.82 8.22
C ARG A 167 13.46 13.54 8.00
N VAL A 168 12.15 13.67 7.89
CA VAL A 168 11.23 12.58 7.59
C VAL A 168 10.55 12.85 6.23
N PRO A 169 10.06 11.82 5.54
CA PRO A 169 9.28 12.03 4.32
C PRO A 169 8.16 13.03 4.60
N SER A 170 8.13 14.13 3.82
CA SER A 170 7.20 15.24 4.09
C SER A 170 5.77 14.76 3.92
N SER A 171 5.04 14.63 5.02
CA SER A 171 3.66 14.12 5.10
C SER A 171 2.63 15.16 4.66
N GLY A 172 2.92 15.90 3.59
CA GLY A 172 2.06 16.93 3.05
C GLY A 172 2.04 16.78 1.55
N ASP A 173 1.29 15.80 1.10
CA ASP A 173 0.42 15.80 -0.08
C ASP A 173 0.05 14.32 -0.29
N GLU A 174 -0.91 13.82 0.49
CA GLU A 174 -1.34 12.43 0.35
C GLU A 174 -2.85 12.40 0.17
N GLY A 175 -3.28 12.42 -1.10
CA GLY A 175 -4.17 11.34 -1.51
C GLY A 175 -3.60 10.03 -0.94
N VAL A 176 -4.45 9.25 -0.25
CA VAL A 176 -4.05 8.10 0.56
C VAL A 176 -2.83 7.41 -0.07
N PRO A 177 -1.68 7.31 0.63
CA PRO A 177 -0.46 6.75 0.05
C PRO A 177 -0.86 5.42 -0.57
N ILE A 178 -0.38 5.11 -1.78
CA ILE A 178 -0.90 3.97 -2.54
C ILE A 178 -0.97 2.71 -1.67
N GLU A 179 0.02 2.51 -0.78
CA GLU A 179 0.10 1.46 0.24
C GLU A 179 -1.10 1.35 1.21
N LYS A 180 -1.78 2.45 1.49
CA LYS A 180 -2.99 2.54 2.33
C LYS A 180 -4.27 2.75 1.52
N ASP A 181 -4.17 3.02 0.22
CA ASP A 181 -5.34 3.24 -0.62
C ASP A 181 -6.15 1.94 -0.73
N PRO A 182 -7.43 1.93 -0.27
CA PRO A 182 -8.26 0.74 -0.27
C PRO A 182 -8.55 0.21 -1.67
N ARG A 183 -8.43 1.06 -2.69
CA ARG A 183 -8.61 0.69 -4.11
C ARG A 183 -7.62 -0.38 -4.58
N TYR A 184 -6.51 -0.54 -3.87
CA TYR A 184 -5.42 -1.46 -4.24
C TYR A 184 -5.21 -2.59 -3.23
N PHE A 185 -6.07 -2.76 -2.21
CA PHE A 185 -5.88 -3.84 -1.23
C PHE A 185 -5.92 -5.24 -1.85
N GLY A 186 -6.87 -5.50 -2.75
CA GLY A 186 -6.97 -6.76 -3.48
C GLY A 186 -5.76 -6.97 -4.39
N THR A 187 -5.30 -5.93 -5.08
CA THR A 187 -4.09 -6.01 -5.93
C THR A 187 -2.85 -6.35 -5.12
N ARG A 188 -2.64 -5.73 -3.95
CA ARG A 188 -1.52 -6.07 -3.06
C ARG A 188 -1.58 -7.51 -2.56
N LEU A 189 -2.78 -8.01 -2.26
CA LEU A 189 -2.97 -9.41 -1.89
C LEU A 189 -2.54 -10.35 -3.02
N LEU A 190 -2.93 -10.06 -4.26
CA LEU A 190 -2.55 -10.82 -5.46
C LEU A 190 -1.05 -10.72 -5.75
N GLU A 191 -0.46 -9.53 -5.63
CA GLU A 191 0.99 -9.31 -5.76
C GLU A 191 1.76 -10.10 -4.70
N THR A 192 1.29 -10.11 -3.46
CA THR A 192 1.88 -10.90 -2.37
C THR A 192 1.81 -12.39 -2.66
N LEU A 193 0.68 -12.87 -3.22
CA LEU A 193 0.53 -14.27 -3.63
C LEU A 193 1.57 -14.65 -4.70
N VAL A 194 1.71 -13.83 -5.74
CA VAL A 194 2.70 -14.04 -6.83
C VAL A 194 4.13 -13.93 -6.30
N THR A 195 4.40 -13.00 -5.38
CA THR A 195 5.73 -12.84 -4.77
C THR A 195 6.09 -14.05 -3.91
N ALA A 196 5.13 -14.58 -3.16
CA ALA A 196 5.33 -15.77 -2.34
C ALA A 196 5.66 -17.00 -3.20
N THR A 197 5.02 -17.15 -4.36
CA THR A 197 5.33 -18.25 -5.29
C THR A 197 6.64 -18.05 -6.03
N ARG A 198 6.95 -16.85 -6.51
CA ARG A 198 8.17 -16.55 -7.29
C ARG A 198 9.42 -16.44 -6.42
N CYS A 199 9.40 -15.56 -5.43
CA CYS A 199 10.58 -15.19 -4.65
C CYS A 199 10.79 -16.17 -3.49
N TRP A 200 9.71 -16.55 -2.80
CA TRP A 200 9.80 -17.43 -1.62
C TRP A 200 9.56 -18.90 -1.93
N LYS A 201 9.37 -19.24 -3.21
CA LYS A 201 9.18 -20.61 -3.71
C LYS A 201 8.07 -21.37 -2.95
N LYS A 202 7.03 -20.66 -2.51
CA LYS A 202 5.86 -21.28 -1.89
C LYS A 202 5.09 -22.02 -2.98
N ILE A 203 4.71 -23.27 -2.68
CA ILE A 203 3.99 -24.10 -3.64
C ILE A 203 2.52 -23.73 -3.60
N LEU A 204 1.97 -23.37 -4.76
CA LEU A 204 0.55 -23.14 -4.95
C LEU A 204 -0.13 -24.48 -5.27
N VAL A 205 -1.00 -24.96 -4.39
CA VAL A 205 -1.74 -26.22 -4.60
C VAL A 205 -3.17 -25.88 -4.99
N ILE A 206 -3.60 -26.32 -6.17
CA ILE A 206 -4.95 -26.04 -6.69
C ILE A 206 -5.58 -27.34 -7.20
N HIS A 207 -6.86 -27.52 -6.92
CA HIS A 207 -7.64 -28.67 -7.38
C HIS A 207 -8.64 -28.23 -8.45
N ASN A 208 -8.59 -28.82 -9.65
CA ASN A 208 -9.42 -28.43 -10.80
C ASN A 208 -9.41 -26.94 -11.18
N GLY A 209 -8.36 -26.20 -10.82
CA GLY A 209 -8.41 -24.74 -10.92
C GLY A 209 -7.91 -24.14 -12.22
N LEU A 210 -8.31 -24.71 -13.36
CA LEU A 210 -8.11 -24.02 -14.64
C LEU A 210 -8.86 -22.69 -14.64
N SER A 211 -10.13 -22.69 -14.19
CA SER A 211 -10.96 -21.49 -14.06
C SER A 211 -10.40 -20.52 -13.02
N ASP A 212 -9.86 -21.02 -11.90
CA ASP A 212 -9.20 -20.18 -10.89
C ASP A 212 -7.97 -19.47 -11.47
N LEU A 213 -7.12 -20.20 -12.20
CA LEU A 213 -5.94 -19.64 -12.86
C LEU A 213 -6.32 -18.67 -13.97
N ALA A 214 -7.37 -18.96 -14.75
CA ALA A 214 -7.88 -18.06 -15.77
C ALA A 214 -8.40 -16.75 -15.15
N PHE A 215 -9.19 -16.85 -14.08
CA PHE A 215 -9.66 -15.69 -13.32
C PHE A 215 -8.49 -14.88 -12.76
N LEU A 216 -7.54 -15.52 -12.08
CA LEU A 216 -6.35 -14.87 -11.53
C LEU A 216 -5.54 -14.15 -12.63
N CYS A 217 -5.33 -14.80 -13.77
CA CYS A 217 -4.62 -14.20 -14.91
C CYS A 217 -5.35 -12.97 -15.44
N ALA A 218 -6.66 -13.05 -15.67
CA ALA A 218 -7.47 -11.94 -16.18
C ALA A 218 -7.62 -10.80 -15.17
N ALA A 219 -7.59 -11.10 -13.87
CA ALA A 219 -7.62 -10.10 -12.81
C ALA A 219 -6.30 -9.31 -12.70
N MET A 220 -5.16 -9.98 -12.92
CA MET A 220 -3.83 -9.39 -12.79
C MET A 220 -3.29 -8.78 -14.08
N HIS A 221 -3.75 -9.21 -15.25
CA HIS A 221 -3.28 -8.73 -16.56
C HIS A 221 -4.43 -8.25 -17.43
N GLN A 222 -4.30 -7.04 -18.00
CA GLN A 222 -5.20 -6.52 -19.01
C GLN A 222 -4.42 -5.93 -20.20
N PRO A 223 -4.74 -6.32 -21.45
CA PRO A 223 -5.76 -7.30 -21.84
C PRO A 223 -5.37 -8.75 -21.46
N PRO A 224 -6.35 -9.67 -21.32
CA PRO A 224 -6.05 -11.07 -21.05
C PRO A 224 -5.33 -11.73 -22.25
N PRO A 225 -4.58 -12.82 -22.04
CA PRO A 225 -3.90 -13.53 -23.11
C PRO A 225 -4.88 -14.04 -24.18
N GLU A 226 -4.58 -13.81 -25.46
CA GLU A 226 -5.43 -14.23 -26.58
C GLU A 226 -5.18 -15.68 -26.98
N THR A 227 -3.98 -16.20 -26.70
CA THR A 227 -3.61 -17.57 -27.04
C THR A 227 -3.37 -18.44 -25.80
N LEU A 228 -3.63 -19.75 -25.95
CA LEU A 228 -3.32 -20.73 -24.91
C LEU A 228 -1.80 -20.78 -24.60
N GLY A 229 -0.96 -20.49 -25.59
CA GLY A 229 0.49 -20.45 -25.42
C GLY A 229 0.93 -19.31 -24.50
N GLU A 230 0.39 -18.11 -24.71
CA GLU A 230 0.62 -16.95 -23.85
C GLU A 230 0.05 -17.19 -22.46
N PHE A 231 -1.19 -17.68 -22.36
CA PHE A 231 -1.78 -18.01 -21.06
C PHE A 231 -0.88 -18.95 -20.25
N LYS A 232 -0.42 -20.06 -20.85
CA LYS A 232 0.49 -21.00 -20.17
C LYS A 232 1.81 -20.34 -19.75
N ARG A 233 2.33 -19.43 -20.57
CA ARG A 233 3.56 -18.68 -20.27
C ARG A 233 3.34 -17.78 -19.07
N THR A 234 2.31 -16.94 -19.10
CA THR A 234 1.96 -16.01 -18.02
C THR A 234 1.70 -16.74 -16.69
N ILE A 235 0.96 -17.86 -16.71
CA ILE A 235 0.74 -18.67 -15.50
C ILE A 235 2.04 -19.22 -14.94
N ARG A 236 2.96 -19.73 -15.78
CA ARG A 236 4.26 -20.25 -15.32
C ARG A 236 5.16 -19.15 -14.78
N GLU A 237 5.06 -17.94 -15.30
CA GLU A 237 5.80 -16.77 -14.82
C GLU A 237 5.29 -16.30 -13.45
N MET A 238 3.96 -16.23 -13.27
CA MET A 238 3.33 -15.85 -11.99
C MET A 238 3.48 -16.94 -10.92
N PHE A 239 3.27 -18.19 -11.31
CA PHE A 239 3.23 -19.34 -10.42
C PHE A 239 4.20 -20.42 -10.92
N PRO A 240 5.51 -20.26 -10.72
CA PRO A 240 6.50 -21.23 -11.20
C PRO A 240 6.41 -22.59 -10.48
N PHE A 241 5.91 -22.59 -9.25
CA PHE A 241 5.75 -23.78 -8.41
C PHE A 241 4.28 -23.99 -8.06
N PHE A 242 3.52 -24.60 -8.98
CA PHE A 242 2.13 -24.98 -8.70
C PHE A 242 1.87 -26.45 -8.99
N LEU A 243 0.97 -27.04 -8.20
CA LEU A 243 0.51 -28.41 -8.34
C LEU A 243 -0.97 -28.39 -8.65
N THR A 244 -1.34 -28.86 -9.83
CA THR A 244 -2.73 -29.16 -10.17
C THR A 244 -2.99 -30.64 -9.93
N ARG A 245 -4.00 -30.92 -9.11
CA ARG A 245 -4.54 -32.28 -9.02
C ARG A 245 -5.74 -32.37 -9.96
N GLY A 246 -5.56 -33.06 -11.07
CA GLY A 246 -6.67 -33.44 -11.96
C GLY A 246 -7.46 -34.61 -11.37
N ARG A 247 -8.71 -34.74 -11.79
CA ARG A 247 -9.49 -35.96 -11.57
C ARG A 247 -8.90 -37.13 -12.35
#